data_AF-A0A6C2TYF7-F1
#
_entry.id   AF-A0A6C2TYF7-F1
#
_cell.length_a   1.000
_cell.length_b   1.000
_cell.length_c   1.000
_cell.angle_alpha   90.00
_cell.angle_beta   90.00
_cell.angle_gamma   90.00
#
_symmetry.space_group_name_H-M   'P 1'
#
loop_
_entity.id
_entity.type
_entity.pdbx_description
1 polymer ?
#
loop_
_entity_poly.entity_id
_entity_poly.type
_entity_poly.pdbx_seq_one_letter_code
_entity_poly.pdbx_strand_id
1 'polypeptide(L)'
;MTVEEKKELPKQYKGVWDVICHYWRIYGGFSAVIKSPYLHASIVFALLVPLSKTEDWYDVPLDVLPCVLGFSLAGYALILALGDEAFRRLIAGDFPDGKESPFMRTNSMFLHFIVVQIIALLLALNAKARDLEGGLIAYLSYVAFVYSLLTALATGVEIFRCSRLFDKFAKHQERQTKDQ
;
A
#
# COMPACT_ATOMS: atom_id res chain seq x y z
N MET A 1 42.37 13.52 -6.46
CA MET A 1 41.59 13.47 -5.20
C MET A 1 40.32 14.27 -5.43
N THR A 2 39.29 13.65 -6.00
CA THR A 2 38.01 14.30 -6.32
C THR A 2 37.12 14.22 -5.09
N VAL A 3 36.90 15.37 -4.45
CA VAL A 3 35.90 15.54 -3.40
C VAL A 3 34.54 15.40 -4.08
N GLU A 4 33.82 14.33 -3.79
CA GLU A 4 32.44 14.16 -4.21
C GLU A 4 31.60 15.30 -3.63
N GLU A 5 31.12 16.17 -4.53
CA GLU A 5 30.17 17.22 -4.23
C GLU A 5 28.84 16.56 -3.85
N LYS A 6 28.62 16.39 -2.54
CA LYS A 6 27.39 15.83 -1.99
C LYS A 6 26.26 16.83 -2.25
N LYS A 7 25.61 16.75 -3.42
CA LYS A 7 24.46 17.59 -3.79
C LYS A 7 23.38 17.45 -2.72
N GLU A 8 23.25 18.47 -1.87
CA GLU A 8 22.17 18.55 -0.90
C GLU A 8 20.86 18.74 -1.67
N LEU A 9 19.89 17.84 -1.43
CA LEU A 9 18.56 17.97 -2.01
C LEU A 9 17.93 19.30 -1.58
N PRO A 10 17.23 20.01 -2.48
CA PRO A 10 16.50 21.22 -2.10
C PRO A 10 15.51 20.89 -0.98
N LYS A 11 15.32 21.82 -0.02
CA LYS A 11 14.52 21.59 1.20
C LYS A 11 13.14 20.95 0.95
N GLN A 12 12.49 21.28 -0.16
CA GLN A 12 11.19 20.70 -0.57
C GLN A 12 11.27 19.20 -0.84
N TYR A 13 12.28 18.73 -1.57
CA TYR A 13 12.46 17.32 -1.90
C TYR A 13 12.88 16.50 -0.68
N LYS A 14 13.66 17.11 0.23
CA LYS A 14 14.08 16.44 1.47
C LYS A 14 12.88 16.00 2.32
N GLY A 15 11.90 16.87 2.50
CA GLY A 15 10.69 16.53 3.28
C GLY A 15 9.89 15.38 2.66
N VAL A 16 9.70 15.37 1.34
CA VAL A 16 9.02 14.28 0.64
C VAL A 16 9.79 12.98 0.78
N TRP A 17 11.11 13.04 0.60
CA TRP A 17 11.98 11.88 0.73
C TRP A 17 11.93 11.28 2.14
N ASP A 18 11.98 12.11 3.17
CA ASP A 18 11.91 11.67 4.56
C ASP A 18 10.60 10.92 4.84
N VAL A 19 9.47 11.42 4.32
CA VAL A 19 8.15 10.75 4.43
C VAL A 19 8.14 9.41 3.70
N ILE A 20 8.64 9.36 2.46
CA ILE A 20 8.69 8.12 1.67
C ILE A 20 9.59 7.08 2.35
N CYS A 21 10.76 7.48 2.83
CA CYS A 21 11.66 6.59 3.57
C CYS A 21 11.01 6.07 4.85
N HIS A 22 10.31 6.94 5.58
CA HIS A 22 9.61 6.55 6.80
C HIS A 22 8.51 5.51 6.52
N TYR A 23 7.67 5.78 5.53
CA TYR A 23 6.65 4.84 5.05
C TYR A 23 7.26 3.49 4.67
N TRP A 24 8.31 3.50 3.85
CA TRP A 24 8.94 2.29 3.33
C TRP A 24 9.52 1.42 4.45
N ARG A 25 10.08 2.05 5.48
CA ARG A 25 10.56 1.37 6.68
C ARG A 25 9.41 0.71 7.45
N ILE A 26 8.31 1.42 7.68
CA ILE A 26 7.14 0.88 8.39
C ILE A 26 6.51 -0.30 7.63
N TYR A 27 6.45 -0.19 6.29
CA TYR A 27 5.91 -1.25 5.44
C TYR A 27 6.74 -2.55 5.50
N GLY A 28 8.06 -2.43 5.73
CA GLY A 28 9.00 -3.56 5.75
C GLY A 28 9.89 -3.66 4.50
N GLY A 29 9.89 -2.60 3.68
CA GLY A 29 10.78 -2.43 2.53
C GLY A 29 10.64 -3.49 1.42
N PHE A 30 11.70 -3.63 0.62
CA PHE A 30 11.72 -4.58 -0.51
C PHE A 30 11.57 -6.04 -0.07
N SER A 31 12.09 -6.39 1.10
CA SER A 31 11.96 -7.73 1.66
C SER A 31 10.48 -8.11 1.87
N ALA A 32 9.66 -7.16 2.37
CA ALA A 32 8.23 -7.37 2.54
C ALA A 32 7.51 -7.57 1.20
N VAL A 33 7.87 -6.80 0.16
CA VAL A 33 7.29 -6.94 -1.18
C VAL A 33 7.62 -8.30 -1.79
N ILE A 34 8.90 -8.67 -1.81
CA ILE A 34 9.36 -9.92 -2.45
C ILE A 34 8.80 -11.14 -1.73
N LYS A 35 8.72 -11.11 -0.40
CA LYS A 35 8.17 -12.22 0.40
C LYS A 35 6.64 -12.19 0.49
N SER A 36 5.98 -11.21 -0.12
CA SER A 36 4.53 -11.04 -0.02
C SER A 36 3.79 -12.18 -0.71
N PRO A 37 2.86 -12.88 -0.06
CA PRO A 37 2.03 -13.90 -0.72
C PRO A 37 1.21 -13.30 -1.86
N TYR A 38 0.86 -12.01 -1.77
CA TYR A 38 0.13 -11.29 -2.80
C TYR A 38 0.95 -11.07 -4.08
N LEU A 39 2.28 -10.87 -3.97
CA LEU A 39 3.16 -10.77 -5.13
C LEU A 39 3.33 -12.13 -5.82
N HIS A 40 3.52 -13.19 -5.04
CA HIS A 40 3.61 -14.54 -5.61
C HIS A 40 2.31 -14.92 -6.33
N ALA A 41 1.17 -14.63 -5.71
CA ALA A 41 -0.13 -14.84 -6.34
C ALA A 41 -0.29 -14.03 -7.63
N SER A 42 0.11 -12.76 -7.67
CA SER A 42 0.00 -11.96 -8.90
C SER A 42 0.86 -12.51 -10.04
N ILE A 43 2.04 -13.02 -9.75
CA ILE A 43 2.90 -13.70 -10.74
C ILE A 43 2.20 -14.96 -11.26
N VAL A 44 1.63 -15.78 -10.38
CA VAL A 44 0.90 -16.99 -10.80
C VAL A 44 -0.31 -16.62 -11.67
N PHE A 45 -1.11 -15.63 -11.27
CA PHE A 45 -2.23 -15.15 -12.08
C PHE A 45 -1.79 -14.65 -13.46
N ALA A 46 -0.70 -13.88 -13.53
CA ALA A 46 -0.18 -13.41 -14.80
C ALA A 46 0.30 -14.56 -15.69
N LEU A 47 0.88 -15.64 -15.14
CA LEU A 47 1.37 -16.79 -15.92
C LEU A 47 0.21 -17.55 -16.58
N LEU A 48 -0.97 -17.52 -15.97
CA LEU A 48 -2.17 -18.19 -16.47
C LEU A 48 -2.82 -17.45 -17.64
N VAL A 49 -2.51 -16.16 -17.83
CA VAL A 49 -3.10 -15.34 -18.88
C VAL A 49 -2.18 -15.32 -20.11
N PRO A 50 -2.64 -15.79 -21.28
CA PRO A 50 -1.87 -15.69 -22.51
C PRO A 50 -1.91 -14.24 -23.03
N LEU A 51 -1.10 -13.37 -22.43
CA LEU A 51 -1.14 -11.92 -22.68
C LEU A 51 -0.91 -11.60 -24.16
N SER A 52 -0.02 -12.34 -24.84
CA SER A 52 0.25 -12.20 -26.28
C SER A 52 -0.94 -12.49 -27.21
N LYS A 53 -2.04 -13.01 -26.68
CA LYS A 53 -3.28 -13.27 -27.41
C LYS A 53 -4.44 -12.42 -26.90
N THR A 54 -4.17 -11.58 -25.91
CA THR A 54 -5.16 -10.71 -25.26
C THR A 54 -4.92 -9.30 -25.77
N GLU A 55 -5.68 -8.93 -26.80
CA GLU A 55 -5.67 -7.57 -27.32
C GLU A 55 -6.11 -6.58 -26.24
N ASP A 56 -5.52 -5.38 -26.25
CA ASP A 56 -5.88 -4.26 -25.38
C ASP A 56 -5.94 -4.57 -23.87
N TRP A 57 -5.14 -5.54 -23.38
CA TRP A 57 -5.12 -5.90 -21.95
C TRP A 57 -4.84 -4.71 -21.02
N TYR A 58 -4.12 -3.70 -21.52
CA TYR A 58 -3.77 -2.47 -20.80
C TYR A 58 -4.96 -1.55 -20.56
N ASP A 59 -6.08 -1.71 -21.26
CA ASP A 59 -7.29 -0.92 -21.05
C ASP A 59 -7.98 -1.32 -19.75
N VAL A 60 -7.90 -2.60 -19.36
CA VAL A 60 -8.50 -3.08 -18.12
C VAL A 60 -7.93 -2.36 -16.87
N PRO A 61 -6.60 -2.26 -16.67
CA PRO A 61 -6.05 -1.44 -15.59
C PRO A 61 -6.46 0.04 -15.67
N LEU A 62 -6.51 0.62 -16.87
CA LEU A 62 -6.85 2.03 -17.07
C LEU A 62 -8.31 2.32 -16.70
N ASP A 63 -9.21 1.36 -16.90
CA ASP A 63 -10.63 1.49 -16.56
C ASP A 63 -10.91 1.18 -15.08
N VAL A 64 -10.22 0.18 -14.51
CA VAL A 64 -10.51 -0.33 -13.16
C VAL A 64 -9.80 0.48 -12.07
N LEU A 65 -8.51 0.76 -12.24
CA LEU A 65 -7.69 1.32 -11.16
C LEU A 65 -8.08 2.75 -10.74
N PRO A 66 -8.55 3.67 -11.61
CA PRO A 66 -8.98 4.99 -11.14
C PRO A 66 -10.15 4.92 -10.14
N CYS A 67 -11.09 4.00 -10.37
CA CYS A 67 -12.22 3.76 -9.47
C CYS A 67 -11.71 3.18 -8.13
N VAL A 68 -10.86 2.17 -8.18
CA VAL A 68 -10.28 1.56 -6.97
C VAL A 68 -9.45 2.57 -6.17
N LEU A 69 -8.67 3.43 -6.84
CA LEU A 69 -7.92 4.52 -6.21
C LEU A 69 -8.85 5.50 -5.49
N GLY A 70 -9.96 5.88 -6.12
CA GLY A 70 -10.99 6.74 -5.52
C GLY A 70 -11.54 6.14 -4.22
N PHE A 71 -11.92 4.85 -4.24
CA PHE A 71 -12.37 4.14 -3.05
C PHE A 71 -11.26 3.99 -1.99
N SER A 72 -10.01 3.79 -2.40
CA SER A 72 -8.85 3.69 -1.51
C SER A 72 -8.64 4.97 -0.72
N LEU A 73 -8.68 6.12 -1.41
CA LEU A 73 -8.54 7.44 -0.80
C LEU A 73 -9.73 7.76 0.12
N ALA A 74 -10.95 7.42 -0.30
CA ALA A 74 -12.13 7.59 0.53
C ALA A 74 -12.06 6.74 1.82
N GLY A 75 -11.65 5.48 1.72
CA GLY A 75 -11.45 4.60 2.86
C GLY A 75 -10.33 5.08 3.80
N TYR A 76 -9.22 5.57 3.23
CA TYR A 76 -8.13 6.17 3.99
C TYR A 76 -8.58 7.43 4.74
N ALA A 77 -9.31 8.32 4.08
CA ALA A 77 -9.87 9.52 4.70
C ALA A 77 -10.88 9.17 5.81
N LEU A 78 -11.72 8.16 5.60
CA LEU A 78 -12.67 7.68 6.60
C LEU A 78 -11.95 7.19 7.86
N ILE A 79 -10.85 6.44 7.73
CA ILE A 79 -10.09 5.95 8.89
C ILE A 79 -9.42 7.11 9.65
N LEU A 80 -8.89 8.11 8.94
CA LEU A 80 -8.37 9.32 9.58
C LEU A 80 -9.47 10.12 10.29
N ALA A 81 -10.71 10.07 9.78
CA ALA A 81 -11.85 10.80 10.32
C ALA A 81 -12.55 10.09 11.51
N LEU A 82 -12.62 8.76 11.49
CA LEU A 82 -13.39 7.94 12.46
C LEU A 82 -12.82 7.89 13.89
N GLY A 83 -11.63 8.43 14.14
CA GLY A 83 -11.03 8.34 15.46
C GLY A 83 -11.56 9.40 16.43
N ASP A 84 -12.29 8.98 17.46
CA ASP A 84 -12.42 9.79 18.70
C ASP A 84 -11.03 9.90 19.37
N GLU A 85 -10.83 10.89 20.23
CA GLU A 85 -9.54 11.18 20.87
C GLU A 85 -9.03 9.97 21.67
N ALA A 86 -9.95 9.24 22.32
CA ALA A 86 -9.66 7.99 23.03
C ALA A 86 -9.16 6.88 22.08
N PHE A 87 -9.75 6.76 20.88
CA PHE A 87 -9.30 5.80 19.88
C PHE A 87 -7.89 6.10 19.40
N ARG A 88 -7.62 7.37 19.04
CA ARG A 88 -6.31 7.78 18.52
C ARG A 88 -5.20 7.56 19.55
N ARG A 89 -5.45 7.88 20.83
CA ARG A 89 -4.50 7.64 21.93
C ARG A 89 -4.21 6.15 22.18
N LEU A 90 -5.13 5.27 21.79
CA LEU A 90 -5.02 3.83 22.01
C LEU A 90 -4.23 3.12 20.90
N ILE A 91 -4.42 3.53 19.65
CA ILE A 91 -3.79 2.88 18.49
C ILE A 91 -2.55 3.62 17.96
N ALA A 92 -2.25 4.82 18.49
CA ALA A 92 -1.05 5.59 18.20
C ALA A 92 -0.16 5.73 19.45
N GLY A 93 1.13 5.96 19.25
CA GLY A 93 2.13 6.07 20.32
C GLY A 93 3.17 4.95 20.29
N ASP A 94 4.06 4.96 21.27
CA ASP A 94 5.18 4.04 21.37
C ASP A 94 4.72 2.71 22.00
N PHE A 95 4.87 1.62 21.25
CA PHE A 95 4.57 0.29 21.77
C PHE A 95 5.81 -0.29 22.46
N PRO A 96 5.65 -1.01 23.59
CA PRO A 96 6.76 -1.50 24.44
C PRO A 96 7.83 -2.30 23.68
N ASP A 97 7.44 -2.92 22.56
CA ASP A 97 8.31 -3.77 21.74
C ASP A 97 9.16 -2.98 20.72
N GLY A 98 9.11 -1.65 20.70
CA GLY A 98 9.73 -0.83 19.64
C GLY A 98 9.09 -1.05 18.26
N LYS A 99 7.90 -1.67 18.23
CA LYS A 99 7.13 -1.91 17.01
C LYS A 99 6.29 -0.68 16.67
N GLU A 100 6.18 -0.42 15.37
CA GLU A 100 5.34 0.65 14.84
C GLU A 100 3.89 0.52 15.30
N SER A 101 3.27 1.66 15.62
CA SER A 101 1.88 1.68 16.09
C SER A 101 0.91 1.05 15.08
N PRO A 102 -0.16 0.37 15.54
CA PRO A 102 -1.22 -0.15 14.67
C PRO A 102 -1.79 0.91 13.72
N PHE A 103 -1.88 2.16 14.19
CA PHE A 103 -2.24 3.31 13.36
C PHE A 103 -1.26 3.51 12.20
N MET A 104 0.04 3.63 12.49
CA MET A 104 1.06 3.83 11.47
C MET A 104 1.21 2.63 10.53
N ARG A 105 1.06 1.41 11.04
CA ARG A 105 1.01 0.20 10.22
C ARG A 105 -0.15 0.25 9.23
N THR A 106 -1.36 0.54 9.71
CA THR A 106 -2.56 0.64 8.86
C THR A 106 -2.36 1.71 7.78
N ASN A 107 -1.89 2.88 8.16
CA ASN A 107 -1.65 3.97 7.21
C ASN A 107 -0.57 3.63 6.17
N SER A 108 0.50 2.96 6.59
CA SER A 108 1.56 2.52 5.68
C SER A 108 1.05 1.50 4.65
N MET A 109 0.15 0.59 5.05
CA MET A 109 -0.49 -0.35 4.12
C MET A 109 -1.37 0.36 3.09
N PHE A 110 -2.18 1.34 3.51
CA PHE A 110 -2.95 2.18 2.59
C PHE A 110 -2.06 2.93 1.60
N LEU A 111 -1.00 3.56 2.10
CA LEU A 111 -0.08 4.30 1.25
C LEU A 111 0.61 3.37 0.25
N HIS A 112 1.05 2.18 0.69
CA HIS A 112 1.60 1.17 -0.22
C HIS A 112 0.60 0.80 -1.31
N PHE A 113 -0.63 0.50 -0.92
CA PHE A 113 -1.70 0.15 -1.84
C PHE A 113 -1.98 1.24 -2.87
N ILE A 114 -2.02 2.51 -2.47
CA ILE A 114 -2.18 3.66 -3.38
C ILE A 114 -0.97 3.78 -4.32
N VAL A 115 0.25 3.69 -3.79
CA VAL A 115 1.49 3.81 -4.58
C VAL A 115 1.57 2.71 -5.64
N VAL A 116 1.27 1.46 -5.27
CA VAL A 116 1.30 0.33 -6.21
C VAL A 116 0.26 0.49 -7.32
N GLN A 117 -0.95 0.96 -6.99
CA GLN A 117 -1.98 1.26 -7.99
C GLN A 117 -1.54 2.35 -8.97
N ILE A 118 -0.92 3.44 -8.48
CA ILE A 118 -0.39 4.49 -9.35
C ILE A 118 0.71 3.95 -10.26
N ILE A 119 1.63 3.13 -9.73
CA ILE A 119 2.69 2.50 -10.53
C ILE A 119 2.08 1.59 -11.61
N ALA A 120 1.09 0.77 -11.27
CA ALA A 120 0.40 -0.10 -12.21
C ALA A 120 -0.32 0.69 -13.32
N LEU A 121 -0.98 1.79 -12.98
CA LEU A 121 -1.59 2.71 -13.95
C LEU A 121 -0.56 3.30 -14.91
N LEU A 122 0.56 3.78 -14.39
CA LEU A 122 1.63 4.35 -15.23
C LEU A 122 2.23 3.29 -16.15
N LEU A 123 2.41 2.05 -15.68
CA LEU A 123 2.90 0.94 -16.48
C LEU A 123 1.89 0.54 -17.59
N ALA A 124 0.60 0.50 -17.28
CA ALA A 124 -0.45 0.23 -18.27
C ALA A 124 -0.56 1.36 -19.31
N LEU A 125 -0.49 2.62 -18.87
CA LEU A 125 -0.48 3.77 -19.78
C LEU A 125 0.72 3.74 -20.73
N ASN A 126 1.91 3.38 -20.23
CA ASN A 126 3.11 3.22 -21.06
C ASN A 126 2.98 2.03 -22.01
N ALA A 127 2.33 0.94 -21.59
CA ALA A 127 2.06 -0.21 -22.45
C ALA A 127 1.11 0.16 -23.59
N LYS A 128 0.00 0.87 -23.29
CA LYS A 128 -0.94 1.40 -24.29
C LYS A 128 -0.26 2.35 -25.26
N ALA A 129 0.53 3.30 -24.77
CA ALA A 129 1.22 4.28 -25.61
C ALA A 129 2.22 3.65 -26.60
N ARG A 130 2.63 2.40 -26.37
CA ARG A 130 3.58 1.65 -27.19
C ARG A 130 2.96 0.43 -27.86
N ASP A 131 1.66 0.23 -27.72
CA ASP A 131 0.93 -0.92 -28.26
C ASP A 131 1.56 -2.27 -27.84
N LEU A 132 1.90 -2.40 -26.55
CA LEU A 132 2.56 -3.60 -26.03
C LEU A 132 1.55 -4.73 -25.77
N GLU A 133 1.29 -5.55 -26.77
CA GLU A 133 0.43 -6.73 -26.67
C GLU A 133 1.11 -7.91 -25.94
N GLY A 134 2.43 -7.94 -25.82
CA GLY A 134 3.14 -9.06 -25.23
C GLY A 134 4.59 -8.80 -24.84
N GLY A 135 5.28 -9.87 -24.43
CA GLY A 135 6.67 -9.82 -23.98
C GLY A 135 6.84 -9.50 -22.50
N LEU A 136 8.10 -9.43 -22.06
CA LEU A 136 8.45 -9.31 -20.64
C LEU A 136 7.90 -8.03 -20.00
N ILE A 137 7.94 -6.91 -20.71
CA ILE A 137 7.46 -5.61 -20.19
C ILE A 137 5.94 -5.66 -19.98
N ALA A 138 5.18 -6.14 -20.97
CA ALA A 138 3.73 -6.31 -20.85
C ALA A 138 3.38 -7.23 -19.68
N TYR A 139 4.13 -8.33 -19.53
CA TYR A 139 3.95 -9.27 -18.44
C TYR A 139 4.22 -8.65 -17.06
N LEU A 140 5.33 -7.91 -16.90
CA LEU A 140 5.63 -7.22 -15.65
C LEU A 140 4.59 -6.13 -15.31
N SER A 141 4.10 -5.41 -16.32
CA SER A 141 3.02 -4.44 -16.15
C SER A 141 1.72 -5.11 -15.70
N TYR A 142 1.37 -6.27 -16.28
CA TYR A 142 0.20 -7.04 -15.88
C TYR A 142 0.36 -7.63 -14.46
N VAL A 143 1.53 -8.12 -14.09
CA VAL A 143 1.85 -8.54 -12.71
C VAL A 143 1.67 -7.39 -11.73
N ALA A 144 2.15 -6.18 -12.08
CA ALA A 144 1.97 -4.99 -11.25
C ALA A 144 0.48 -4.62 -11.10
N PHE A 145 -0.30 -4.73 -12.17
CA PHE A 145 -1.75 -4.55 -12.12
C PHE A 145 -2.42 -5.54 -11.16
N VAL A 146 -2.21 -6.84 -11.34
CA VAL A 146 -2.82 -7.85 -10.45
C VAL A 146 -2.34 -7.68 -9.01
N TYR A 147 -1.06 -7.38 -8.81
CA TYR A 147 -0.50 -7.09 -7.48
C TYR A 147 -1.20 -5.89 -6.83
N SER A 148 -1.48 -4.84 -7.60
CA SER A 148 -2.21 -3.66 -7.09
C SER A 148 -3.61 -4.04 -6.56
N LEU A 149 -4.34 -4.91 -7.25
CA LEU A 149 -5.65 -5.39 -6.78
C LEU A 149 -5.52 -6.25 -5.53
N LEU A 150 -4.51 -7.12 -5.47
CA LEU A 150 -4.28 -7.96 -4.29
C LEU A 150 -3.81 -7.15 -3.06
N THR A 151 -3.09 -6.03 -3.26
CA THR A 151 -2.77 -5.11 -2.16
C THR A 151 -3.99 -4.37 -1.62
N ALA A 152 -5.07 -4.24 -2.40
CA ALA A 152 -6.37 -3.77 -1.90
C ALA A 152 -6.91 -4.73 -0.84
N LEU A 153 -6.90 -6.03 -1.15
CA LEU A 153 -7.31 -7.08 -0.21
C LEU A 153 -6.41 -7.11 1.02
N ALA A 154 -5.09 -6.98 0.84
CA ALA A 154 -4.13 -6.93 1.93
C ALA A 154 -4.41 -5.76 2.90
N THR A 155 -4.73 -4.59 2.34
CA THR A 155 -5.13 -3.41 3.11
C THR A 155 -6.44 -3.65 3.85
N GLY A 156 -7.44 -4.25 3.21
CA GLY A 156 -8.71 -4.64 3.85
C GLY A 156 -8.51 -5.57 5.06
N VAL A 157 -7.61 -6.55 4.94
CA VAL A 157 -7.25 -7.44 6.05
C VAL A 157 -6.57 -6.67 7.20
N GLU A 158 -5.73 -5.69 6.90
CA GLU A 158 -5.07 -4.88 7.94
C GLU A 158 -6.07 -3.95 8.66
N ILE A 159 -7.02 -3.35 7.94
CA ILE A 159 -8.12 -2.60 8.56
C ILE A 159 -8.86 -3.50 9.55
N PHE A 160 -9.21 -4.72 9.14
CA PHE A 160 -9.90 -5.66 10.00
C PHE A 160 -9.09 -6.03 11.25
N ARG A 161 -7.76 -6.19 11.12
CA ARG A 161 -6.87 -6.39 12.27
C ARG A 161 -6.87 -5.19 13.22
N CYS A 162 -6.83 -3.98 12.67
CA CYS A 162 -6.94 -2.75 13.45
C CYS A 162 -8.28 -2.68 14.20
N SER A 163 -9.40 -3.01 13.54
CA SER A 163 -10.73 -3.08 14.16
C SER A 163 -10.81 -4.14 15.27
N ARG A 164 -10.20 -5.31 15.09
CA ARG A 164 -10.15 -6.34 16.14
C ARG A 164 -9.34 -5.89 17.35
N LEU A 165 -8.26 -5.15 17.12
CA LEU A 165 -7.45 -4.59 18.19
C LEU A 165 -8.27 -3.57 19.00
N PHE A 166 -9.02 -2.71 18.30
CA PHE A 166 -9.94 -1.78 18.93
C PHE A 166 -10.98 -2.47 19.82
N ASP A 167 -11.68 -3.49 19.30
CA ASP A 167 -12.68 -4.25 20.07
C ASP A 167 -12.08 -4.90 21.34
N LYS A 168 -10.86 -5.45 21.25
CA LYS A 168 -10.16 -6.04 22.39
C LYS A 168 -9.87 -5.03 23.50
N PHE A 169 -9.49 -3.82 23.12
CA PHE A 169 -9.18 -2.76 24.07
C PHE A 169 -10.41 -2.11 24.67
N ALA A 170 -11.47 -1.89 23.88
CA ALA A 170 -12.76 -1.41 24.39
C ALA A 170 -13.27 -2.32 25.52
N LYS A 171 -13.18 -3.65 25.32
CA LYS A 171 -13.50 -4.66 26.34
C LYS A 171 -12.60 -4.60 27.59
N HIS A 172 -11.34 -4.18 27.47
CA HIS A 172 -10.46 -4.02 28.63
C HIS A 172 -10.81 -2.78 29.45
N GLN A 173 -11.14 -1.66 28.80
CA GLN A 173 -11.58 -0.46 29.50
C GLN A 173 -12.91 -0.68 30.23
N GLU A 174 -13.89 -1.31 29.59
CA GLU A 174 -15.17 -1.65 30.23
C GLU A 174 -15.02 -2.52 31.48
N ARG A 175 -14.01 -3.40 31.52
CA ARG A 175 -13.72 -4.22 32.70
C ARG A 175 -13.11 -3.39 33.82
N GLN A 176 -12.14 -2.53 33.52
CA GLN A 176 -11.51 -1.68 34.53
C GLN A 176 -12.48 -0.68 35.17
N THR A 177 -13.45 -0.17 34.40
CA THR A 177 -14.49 0.72 34.94
C THR A 177 -15.52 -0.01 35.81
N LYS A 178 -15.72 -1.33 35.61
CA LYS A 178 -16.64 -2.13 36.45
C LYS A 178 -16.01 -2.59 37.77
N ASP A 179 -14.68 -2.63 37.83
CA ASP A 179 -13.91 -3.04 39.01
C ASP A 179 -13.51 -1.85 39.92
N GLN A 180 -13.90 -0.62 39.56
CA GLN A 180 -13.76 0.62 40.35
C GLN A 180 -15.10 1.04 40.96
#